data_AF-A0A0L0G9X9-F1
#
_entry.id   AF-A0A0L0G9X9-F1
#
_cell.length_a   1.000
_cell.length_b   1.000
_cell.length_c   1.000
_cell.angle_alpha   90.00
_cell.angle_beta   90.00
_cell.angle_gamma   90.00
#
_symmetry.space_group_name_H-M   'P 1'
#
loop_
_entity.id
_entity.type
_entity.pdbx_description
1 polymer ?
#
loop_
_entity_poly.entity_id
_entity_poly.type
_entity_poly.pdbx_seq_one_letter_code
_entity_poly.pdbx_strand_id
1 'polypeptide(L)'
;MAVLSQVISGFISSLSVRSVLLSVLMVCMASYLCRQLRDSIRGKSRALIQGPPKRLIVGNTLELLSNLHRLNEYFVDLTKQYGRTFPLTLFGRPTTHVTSDPAVIEHVLKTNFLGYGKGLRFHSIFECLLGDG
;
A
#
# COMPACT_ATOMS: atom_id res chain seq x y z
N MET A 1 34.64 29.14 40.93
CA MET A 1 35.04 28.27 39.80
C MET A 1 34.15 27.04 39.62
N ALA A 2 33.76 26.33 40.68
CA ALA A 2 32.93 25.10 40.56
C ALA A 2 31.52 25.33 39.97
N VAL A 3 30.81 26.37 40.40
CA VAL A 3 29.43 26.67 39.94
C VAL A 3 29.38 26.99 38.45
N LEU A 4 30.37 27.71 37.92
CA LEU A 4 30.45 28.08 36.51
C LEU A 4 30.63 26.84 35.62
N SER A 5 31.49 25.90 36.04
CA SER A 5 31.71 24.63 35.34
C SER A 5 30.44 23.76 35.30
N GLN A 6 29.65 23.78 36.39
CA GLN A 6 28.41 23.01 36.51
C GLN A 6 27.29 23.56 35.60
N VAL A 7 27.21 24.87 35.44
CA VAL A 7 26.26 25.52 34.51
C VAL A 7 26.63 25.26 33.05
N ILE A 8 27.93 25.34 32.72
CA ILE A 8 28.43 25.12 31.35
C ILE A 8 28.22 23.65 30.94
N SER A 9 28.49 22.68 31.82
CA SER A 9 28.28 21.26 31.51
C SER A 9 26.79 20.90 31.36
N GLY A 10 25.91 21.52 32.14
CA GLY A 10 24.45 21.38 31.99
C GLY A 10 23.92 21.97 30.68
N PHE A 11 24.49 23.08 30.21
CA PHE A 11 24.12 23.67 28.93
C PHE A 11 24.58 22.80 27.76
N ILE A 12 25.82 22.31 27.79
CA ILE A 12 26.39 21.41 26.78
C ILE A 12 25.61 20.09 26.69
N SER A 13 25.21 19.52 27.82
CA SER A 13 24.41 18.28 27.82
C SER A 13 23.01 18.51 27.23
N SER A 14 22.35 19.62 27.56
CA SER A 14 21.04 19.97 26.97
C SER A 14 21.10 20.24 25.45
N LEU A 15 22.18 20.86 24.99
CA LEU A 15 22.43 21.14 23.57
C LEU A 15 22.71 19.83 22.81
N SER A 16 23.48 18.93 23.41
CA SER A 16 23.75 17.59 22.89
C SER A 16 22.46 16.78 22.73
N VAL A 17 21.60 16.72 23.75
CA VAL A 17 20.32 15.98 23.69
C VAL A 17 19.39 16.51 22.60
N ARG A 18 19.31 17.84 22.43
CA ARG A 18 18.50 18.45 21.35
C ARG A 18 19.02 18.10 19.95
N SER A 19 20.33 18.11 19.75
CA SER A 19 20.93 17.72 18.47
C SER A 19 20.68 16.24 18.14
N VAL A 20 20.72 15.36 19.14
CA VAL A 20 20.40 13.93 18.99
C VAL A 20 18.91 13.72 18.65
N LEU A 21 18.01 14.45 19.29
CA LEU A 21 16.57 14.35 18.99
C LEU A 21 16.25 14.80 17.56
N LEU A 22 16.85 15.91 17.10
CA LEU A 22 16.64 16.41 15.74
C LEU A 22 17.20 15.45 14.68
N SER A 23 18.36 14.83 14.92
CA SER A 23 18.93 13.86 13.98
C SER A 23 18.07 12.60 13.87
N VAL A 24 17.52 12.09 14.98
CA VAL A 24 16.59 10.95 14.98
C VAL A 24 15.32 11.29 14.20
N LEU A 25 14.71 12.46 14.43
CA LEU A 25 13.52 12.89 13.69
C LEU A 25 13.80 13.03 12.19
N MET A 26 14.97 13.58 11.81
CA MET A 26 15.38 13.69 10.41
C MET A 26 15.57 12.32 9.76
N VAL A 27 16.19 11.36 10.46
CA VAL A 27 16.34 9.99 9.95
C VAL A 27 14.98 9.29 9.81
N CYS A 28 14.07 9.46 10.78
CA CYS A 28 12.71 8.94 10.69
C CYS A 28 11.95 9.53 9.50
N MET A 29 11.98 10.85 9.32
CA MET A 29 11.36 11.54 8.20
C MET A 29 11.97 11.15 6.86
N ALA A 30 13.30 11.04 6.77
CA ALA A 30 14.00 10.58 5.57
C ALA A 30 13.63 9.13 5.24
N SER A 31 13.53 8.24 6.24
CA SER A 31 13.10 6.86 6.03
C SER A 31 11.64 6.75 5.57
N TYR A 32 10.75 7.60 6.12
CA TYR A 32 9.36 7.70 5.71
C TYR A 32 9.23 8.19 4.26
N LEU A 33 9.93 9.27 3.91
CA LEU A 33 9.93 9.80 2.55
C LEU A 33 10.56 8.81 1.56
N CYS A 34 11.65 8.13 1.94
CA CYS A 34 12.25 7.07 1.13
C CYS A 34 11.28 5.91 0.87
N ARG A 35 10.47 5.52 1.87
CA ARG A 35 9.40 4.51 1.68
C ARG A 35 8.33 5.03 0.74
N GLN A 36 7.85 6.25 0.94
CA GLN A 36 6.82 6.86 0.10
C GLN A 36 7.27 7.03 -1.36
N LEU A 37 8.51 7.47 -1.58
CA LEU A 37 9.10 7.58 -2.92
C LEU A 37 9.32 6.19 -3.54
N ARG A 38 9.77 5.21 -2.76
CA ARG A 38 9.91 3.82 -3.22
C ARG A 38 8.57 3.24 -3.67
N ASP A 39 7.49 3.50 -2.95
CA ASP A 39 6.15 3.03 -3.32
C ASP A 39 5.63 3.77 -4.55
N SER A 40 5.94 5.06 -4.70
CA SER A 40 5.63 5.83 -5.90
C SER A 40 6.36 5.31 -7.14
N ILE A 41 7.66 5.04 -7.02
CA ILE A 41 8.50 4.50 -8.12
C ILE A 41 8.08 3.06 -8.44
N ARG A 42 7.89 2.18 -7.45
CA ARG A 42 7.36 0.82 -7.65
C ARG A 42 5.98 0.84 -8.31
N GLY A 43 5.14 1.79 -7.92
CA GLY A 43 3.82 1.99 -8.52
C GLY A 43 3.88 2.46 -9.99
N LYS A 44 4.94 3.19 -10.38
CA LYS A 44 5.17 3.64 -11.77
C LYS A 44 5.76 2.53 -12.64
N SER A 45 6.69 1.70 -12.14
CA SER A 45 7.22 0.55 -12.90
C SER A 45 6.19 -0.55 -13.16
N ARG A 46 5.11 -0.64 -12.37
CA ARG A 46 3.98 -1.54 -12.63
C ARG A 46 2.95 -0.98 -13.62
N ALA A 47 3.13 0.25 -14.11
CA ALA A 47 2.21 0.92 -15.04
C ALA A 47 2.35 0.47 -16.51
N LEU A 48 2.97 -0.70 -16.76
CA LEU A 48 2.91 -1.35 -18.06
C LEU A 48 1.47 -1.76 -18.43
N ILE A 49 0.62 -1.96 -17.42
CA ILE A 49 -0.79 -2.27 -17.60
C ILE A 49 -1.58 -0.95 -17.49
N GLN A 50 -2.30 -0.62 -18.56
CA GLN A 50 -3.21 0.52 -18.57
C GLN A 50 -4.31 0.30 -17.52
N GLY A 51 -4.67 1.33 -16.78
CA GLY A 51 -5.68 1.24 -15.73
C GLY A 51 -6.23 2.60 -15.33
N PRO A 52 -7.35 2.64 -14.59
CA PRO A 52 -8.00 3.88 -14.20
C PRO A 52 -7.06 4.79 -13.40
N PRO A 53 -7.07 6.12 -13.69
CA PRO A 53 -6.12 7.07 -13.11
C PRO A 53 -6.30 7.17 -11.60
N LYS A 54 -5.25 6.81 -10.85
CA LYS A 54 -5.25 6.88 -9.39
C LYS A 54 -5.23 8.32 -8.87
N ARG A 55 -6.13 8.67 -7.96
CA ARG A 55 -6.03 9.91 -7.17
C ARG A 55 -5.04 9.69 -6.01
N LEU A 56 -4.19 10.69 -5.74
CA LEU A 56 -3.00 10.56 -4.87
C LEU A 56 -3.29 10.03 -3.45
N ILE A 57 -4.48 10.31 -2.90
CA ILE A 57 -4.85 9.94 -1.53
C ILE A 57 -5.91 8.83 -1.52
N VAL A 58 -6.97 8.98 -2.32
CA VAL A 58 -8.13 8.07 -2.26
C VAL A 58 -8.05 6.93 -3.29
N GLY A 59 -7.06 6.97 -4.19
CA GLY A 59 -6.96 6.03 -5.31
C GLY A 59 -8.23 6.07 -6.17
N ASN A 60 -8.76 4.89 -6.46
CA ASN A 60 -9.99 4.68 -7.23
C ASN A 60 -11.18 4.38 -6.30
N THR A 61 -11.04 4.58 -4.98
CA THR A 61 -12.08 4.24 -4.02
C THR A 61 -13.32 5.09 -4.16
N LEU A 62 -13.20 6.40 -4.42
CA LEU A 62 -14.40 7.25 -4.61
C LEU A 62 -15.22 6.82 -5.82
N GLU A 63 -14.54 6.51 -6.92
CA GLU A 63 -15.18 6.07 -8.16
C GLU A 63 -15.88 4.72 -7.96
N LEU A 64 -15.21 3.79 -7.27
CA LEU A 64 -15.81 2.51 -6.88
C LEU A 64 -17.02 2.71 -5.95
N LEU A 65 -16.95 3.62 -4.97
CA LEU A 65 -18.03 3.92 -4.03
C LEU A 65 -19.25 4.52 -4.75
N SER A 66 -19.03 5.44 -5.69
CA SER A 66 -20.11 6.05 -6.47
C SER A 66 -20.83 5.04 -7.37
N ASN A 67 -20.09 4.05 -7.88
CA ASN A 67 -20.62 3.01 -8.76
C ASN A 67 -20.97 1.71 -8.01
N LEU A 68 -21.11 1.73 -6.67
CA LEU A 68 -21.46 0.54 -5.89
C LEU A 68 -22.77 -0.12 -6.36
N HIS A 69 -23.75 0.73 -6.72
CA HIS A 69 -25.06 0.31 -7.20
C HIS A 69 -25.00 -0.47 -8.54
N ARG A 70 -23.93 -0.31 -9.33
CA ARG A 70 -23.71 -0.93 -10.63
C ARG A 70 -22.30 -1.53 -10.74
N LEU A 71 -21.83 -2.16 -9.67
CA LEU A 71 -20.44 -2.67 -9.57
C LEU A 71 -20.03 -3.57 -10.73
N ASN A 72 -20.87 -4.54 -11.08
CA ASN A 72 -20.56 -5.50 -12.15
C ASN A 72 -20.44 -4.80 -13.51
N GLU A 73 -21.37 -3.89 -13.80
CA GLU A 73 -21.35 -3.11 -15.04
C GLU A 73 -20.13 -2.18 -15.09
N TYR A 74 -19.81 -1.52 -13.97
CA TYR A 74 -18.62 -0.70 -13.84
C TYR A 74 -17.34 -1.49 -14.11
N PHE A 75 -17.21 -2.71 -13.58
CA PHE A 75 -16.06 -3.57 -13.89
C PHE A 75 -16.01 -4.00 -15.35
N VAL A 76 -17.15 -4.28 -15.98
CA VAL A 76 -17.23 -4.59 -17.42
C VAL A 76 -16.75 -3.40 -18.24
N ASP A 77 -17.16 -2.18 -17.89
CA ASP A 77 -16.75 -0.96 -18.59
C ASP A 77 -15.25 -0.69 -18.43
N LEU A 78 -14.69 -0.89 -17.22
CA LEU A 78 -13.25 -0.85 -16.99
C LEU A 78 -12.50 -1.89 -17.84
N THR A 79 -13.05 -3.09 -17.97
CA THR A 79 -12.44 -4.17 -18.76
C THR A 79 -12.45 -3.83 -20.26
N LYS A 80 -13.52 -3.18 -20.75
CA LYS A 80 -13.59 -2.68 -22.14
C LYS A 80 -12.58 -1.54 -22.39
N GLN A 81 -12.40 -0.65 -21.41
CA GLN A 81 -11.57 0.54 -21.56
C GLN A 81 -10.07 0.24 -21.41
N TYR A 82 -9.69 -0.58 -20.43
CA TYR A 82 -8.29 -0.81 -20.04
C TYR A 82 -7.78 -2.21 -20.38
N GLY A 83 -8.66 -3.10 -20.86
CA GLY A 83 -8.35 -4.48 -21.23
C GLY A 83 -8.70 -5.50 -20.14
N ARG A 84 -8.38 -6.77 -20.42
CA ARG A 84 -8.76 -7.92 -19.57
C ARG A 84 -8.11 -7.95 -18.20
N THR A 85 -7.01 -7.23 -18.01
CA THR A 85 -6.32 -7.15 -16.71
C THR A 85 -5.94 -5.69 -16.48
N PHE A 86 -6.33 -5.13 -15.33
CA PHE A 86 -6.01 -3.75 -14.97
C PHE A 86 -5.73 -3.61 -13.47
N PRO A 87 -4.86 -2.66 -13.07
CA PRO A 87 -4.62 -2.36 -11.67
C PRO A 87 -5.71 -1.45 -11.08
N LEU A 88 -6.13 -1.75 -9.85
CA LEU A 88 -7.04 -0.93 -9.05
C LEU A 88 -6.40 -0.64 -7.69
N THR A 89 -6.25 0.63 -7.34
CA THR A 89 -5.73 1.06 -6.04
C THR A 89 -6.89 1.56 -5.17
N LEU A 90 -7.03 0.99 -3.98
CA LEU A 90 -8.06 1.42 -3.01
C LEU A 90 -7.40 1.99 -1.76
N PHE A 91 -8.07 2.94 -1.13
CA PHE A 91 -7.65 3.53 0.13
C PHE A 91 -7.44 2.44 1.19
N GLY A 92 -6.26 2.46 1.83
CA GLY A 92 -5.88 1.49 2.86
C GLY A 92 -5.61 0.06 2.35
N ARG A 93 -5.53 -0.17 1.03
CA ARG A 93 -5.20 -1.47 0.44
C ARG A 93 -4.06 -1.38 -0.56
N PRO A 94 -3.24 -2.44 -0.70
CA PRO A 94 -2.26 -2.51 -1.78
C PRO A 94 -2.97 -2.51 -3.14
N THR A 95 -2.26 -2.07 -4.18
CA THR A 95 -2.75 -2.15 -5.56
C THR A 95 -3.14 -3.58 -5.89
N THR A 96 -4.42 -3.77 -6.21
CA THR A 96 -5.02 -5.05 -6.53
C THR A 96 -5.15 -5.15 -8.04
N HIS A 97 -4.76 -6.27 -8.62
CA HIS A 97 -4.97 -6.52 -10.05
C HIS A 97 -6.30 -7.23 -10.24
N VAL A 98 -7.17 -6.63 -11.04
CA VAL A 98 -8.44 -7.25 -11.45
C VAL A 98 -8.18 -7.88 -12.81
N THR A 99 -8.56 -9.15 -12.97
CA THR A 99 -8.38 -9.90 -14.21
C THR A 99 -9.66 -10.65 -14.59
N SER A 100 -10.01 -10.57 -15.86
CA SER A 100 -11.05 -11.34 -16.53
C SER A 100 -10.45 -12.29 -17.57
N ASP A 101 -9.13 -12.51 -17.55
CA ASP A 101 -8.45 -13.39 -18.49
C ASP A 101 -8.55 -14.85 -18.02
N PRO A 102 -9.19 -15.75 -18.80
CA PRO A 102 -9.37 -17.15 -18.40
C PRO A 102 -8.03 -17.88 -18.16
N ALA A 103 -6.96 -17.52 -18.87
CA ALA A 103 -5.65 -18.16 -18.68
C ALA A 103 -5.03 -17.81 -17.32
N VAL A 104 -5.18 -16.54 -16.89
CA VAL A 104 -4.72 -16.09 -15.56
C VAL A 104 -5.58 -16.71 -14.47
N ILE A 105 -6.90 -16.79 -14.68
CA ILE A 105 -7.83 -17.41 -13.74
C ILE A 105 -7.51 -18.91 -13.56
N GLU A 106 -7.30 -19.66 -14.65
CA GLU A 106 -6.90 -21.07 -14.57
C GLU A 106 -5.58 -21.22 -13.83
N HIS A 107 -4.60 -20.36 -14.10
CA HIS A 107 -3.32 -20.40 -13.41
C HIS A 107 -3.47 -20.19 -11.89
N VAL A 108 -4.26 -19.20 -11.47
CA VAL A 108 -4.47 -18.88 -10.05
C VAL A 108 -5.30 -19.96 -9.35
N LEU A 109 -6.32 -20.50 -10.01
CA LEU A 109 -7.27 -21.41 -9.37
C LEU A 109 -6.86 -22.89 -9.46
N LYS A 110 -6.12 -23.29 -10.50
CA LYS A 110 -5.79 -24.69 -10.79
C LYS A 110 -4.29 -24.96 -10.71
N THR A 111 -3.48 -24.18 -11.42
CA THR A 111 -2.04 -24.48 -11.56
C THR A 111 -1.24 -24.14 -10.30
N ASN A 112 -1.48 -22.99 -9.69
CA ASN A 112 -0.66 -22.48 -8.59
C ASN A 112 -1.49 -21.92 -7.43
N PHE A 113 -2.53 -22.64 -7.02
CA PHE A 113 -3.44 -22.19 -5.97
C PHE A 113 -2.75 -21.90 -4.63
N LEU A 114 -1.74 -22.69 -4.26
CA LEU A 114 -0.98 -22.55 -3.02
C LEU A 114 0.07 -21.42 -3.10
N GLY A 115 0.58 -21.09 -4.29
CA GLY A 115 1.54 -20.00 -4.47
C GLY A 115 0.92 -18.62 -4.30
N TYR A 116 -0.40 -18.49 -4.43
CA TYR A 116 -1.13 -17.28 -4.08
C TYR A 116 -1.57 -17.34 -2.62
N GLY A 117 -0.73 -16.80 -1.74
CA GLY A 117 -0.99 -16.72 -0.30
C GLY A 117 -2.31 -16.02 0.00
N LYS A 118 -3.31 -16.81 0.43
CA LYS A 118 -4.60 -16.30 0.87
C LYS A 118 -4.39 -15.78 2.29
N GLY A 119 -4.27 -14.46 2.43
CA GLY A 119 -3.94 -13.83 3.71
C GLY A 119 -4.96 -14.16 4.81
N LEU A 120 -4.61 -13.85 6.06
CA LEU A 120 -5.42 -14.11 7.26
C LEU A 120 -6.88 -13.64 7.13
N ARG A 121 -7.13 -12.54 6.42
CA ARG A 121 -8.49 -12.05 6.15
C ARG A 121 -9.33 -13.05 5.36
N PHE A 122 -8.75 -13.69 4.35
CA PHE A 122 -9.43 -14.72 3.58
C PHE A 122 -9.72 -15.92 4.48
N HIS A 123 -8.71 -16.39 5.22
CA HIS A 123 -8.89 -17.47 6.19
C HIS A 123 -10.00 -17.15 7.19
N SER A 124 -10.00 -16.00 7.88
CA SER A 124 -11.03 -15.65 8.87
C SER A 124 -12.48 -15.62 8.32
N ILE A 125 -12.66 -15.33 7.02
CA ILE A 125 -13.99 -15.34 6.39
C ILE A 125 -14.42 -16.78 6.08
N PHE A 126 -13.48 -17.60 5.62
CA PHE A 126 -13.76 -18.95 5.16
C PHE A 126 -13.59 -20.01 6.24
N GLU A 127 -12.90 -19.72 7.34
CA GLU A 127 -12.65 -20.62 8.48
C GLU A 127 -13.96 -21.05 9.12
N CYS A 128 -14.92 -20.12 9.29
CA CYS A 128 -16.26 -20.46 9.79
C CYS A 128 -17.04 -21.42 8.84
N LEU A 129 -16.70 -21.45 7.55
CA LEU A 129 -17.41 -22.25 6.54
C LEU A 129 -16.69 -23.55 6.18
N LEU A 130 -15.35 -23.53 6.15
CA LEU A 130 -14.49 -24.60 5.65
C LEU A 130 -13.56 -25.17 6.74
N GLY A 131 -13.43 -24.51 7.90
CA GLY A 131 -12.47 -24.86 8.94
C GLY A 131 -11.02 -24.53 8.57
N ASP A 132 -10.09 -25.21 9.23
CA ASP A 132 -8.64 -25.05 9.05
C ASP A 132 -8.06 -25.88 7.88
N GLY A 133 -8.90 -26.60 7.14
CA GLY A 133 -8.47 -27.48 6.05
C GLY A 133 -9.57 -28.39 5.55
#